data_AF-A0A531N9Q2-F1
#
_entry.id   AF-A0A531N9Q2-F1
#
_cell.length_a   1.000
_cell.length_b   1.000
_cell.length_c   1.000
_cell.angle_alpha   90.00
_cell.angle_beta   90.00
_cell.angle_gamma   90.00
#
_symmetry.space_group_name_H-M   'P 1'
#
loop_
_entity.id
_entity.type
_entity.pdbx_description
1 polymer ?
#
loop_
_entity_poly.entity_id
_entity_poly.type
_entity_poly.pdbx_seq_one_letter_code
_entity_poly.pdbx_strand_id
1 'polypeptide(L)' 'KDVFRYEDGYVAIPDGPGLGVEIDEDYVKERAKEGHRWRNPIWRHKDGSFAEW' A
#
# COMPACT_ATOMS: atom_id res chain seq x y z
N LYS A 1 -19.42 -7.03 -6.76
CA LYS A 1 -18.79 -8.32 -6.38
C LYS A 1 -17.44 -7.92 -5.80
N ASP A 2 -17.21 -8.12 -4.51
CA ASP A 2 -15.95 -7.70 -3.88
C ASP A 2 -14.84 -8.69 -4.24
N VAL A 3 -13.76 -8.19 -4.86
CA VAL A 3 -12.57 -8.98 -5.19
C VAL A 3 -11.86 -9.44 -3.92
N PHE A 4 -11.87 -8.61 -2.88
CA PHE A 4 -11.30 -8.94 -1.57
C PHE A 4 -12.41 -9.25 -0.58
N ARG A 5 -12.77 -10.54 -0.46
CA ARG A 5 -13.67 -11.01 0.58
C ARG A 5 -12.87 -11.36 1.84
N TYR A 6 -13.23 -10.73 2.95
CA TYR A 6 -12.63 -11.01 4.26
C TYR A 6 -13.59 -11.84 5.12
N GLU A 7 -13.07 -12.89 5.76
CA GLU A 7 -13.82 -13.78 6.65
C GLU A 7 -12.86 -14.37 7.69
N ASP A 8 -13.24 -14.35 8.98
CA ASP A 8 -12.44 -14.88 10.10
C ASP A 8 -10.98 -14.39 10.17
N GLY A 9 -10.72 -13.17 9.70
CA GLY A 9 -9.38 -12.57 9.67
C GLY A 9 -8.51 -12.98 8.47
N TYR A 10 -9.09 -13.72 7.52
CA TYR A 10 -8.45 -14.14 6.29
C TYR A 10 -9.04 -13.41 5.08
N VAL A 11 -8.23 -13.25 4.03
CA VAL A 11 -8.69 -12.79 2.72
C VAL A 11 -8.78 -13.98 1.78
N ALA A 12 -9.92 -14.11 1.09
CA ALA A 12 -10.09 -15.11 0.06
C ALA A 12 -9.22 -14.79 -1.17
N ILE A 13 -8.70 -15.83 -1.83
CA ILE A 13 -7.98 -15.68 -3.09
C ILE A 13 -8.98 -15.22 -4.17
N PRO A 14 -8.68 -14.17 -4.95
CA PRO A 14 -9.52 -13.78 -6.07
C PRO A 14 -9.68 -14.90 -7.11
N ASP A 15 -10.91 -15.15 -7.56
CA ASP A 15 -11.23 -16.19 -8.58
C ASP A 15 -11.08 -15.71 -10.03
N GLY A 16 -10.72 -14.43 -10.23
CA GLY A 16 -10.54 -13.83 -11.55
C GLY A 16 -9.18 -14.19 -12.20
N PRO A 17 -9.04 -13.99 -13.52
CA PRO A 17 -7.76 -14.23 -14.19
C PRO A 17 -6.65 -13.31 -13.66
N GLY A 18 -5.42 -13.82 -13.61
CA GLY A 18 -4.26 -13.05 -13.17
C GLY A 18 -4.39 -12.62 -11.70
N LEU A 19 -4.30 -11.31 -11.44
CA LEU A 19 -4.46 -10.75 -10.09
C LEU A 19 -5.93 -10.62 -9.65
N GLY A 20 -6.89 -10.82 -10.56
CA GLY A 20 -8.32 -10.71 -10.27
C GLY A 20 -8.83 -9.30 -9.96
N VAL A 21 -8.03 -8.25 -10.21
CA VAL A 21 -8.37 -6.85 -9.98
C VAL A 21 -8.47 -6.07 -11.30
N GLU A 22 -9.42 -5.14 -11.36
CA GLU A 22 -9.50 -4.12 -12.40
C GLU A 22 -9.07 -2.78 -11.80
N ILE A 23 -8.25 -2.02 -12.53
CA ILE A 23 -7.72 -0.74 -12.06
C ILE A 23 -8.50 0.41 -12.71
N ASP A 24 -8.95 1.35 -11.89
CA ASP A 24 -9.39 2.66 -12.37
C ASP A 24 -8.16 3.51 -12.72
N GLU A 25 -7.73 3.42 -13.99
CA GLU A 25 -6.52 4.11 -14.44
C GLU A 25 -6.63 5.63 -14.42
N ASP A 26 -7.82 6.19 -14.68
CA ASP A 26 -8.01 7.63 -14.73
C ASP A 26 -7.87 8.22 -13.33
N TYR A 27 -8.45 7.53 -12.33
CA TYR A 27 -8.25 7.88 -10.93
C TYR A 27 -6.78 7.77 -10.51
N VAL A 28 -6.08 6.68 -10.87
CA VAL A 28 -4.65 6.53 -10.57
C VAL A 28 -3.83 7.68 -11.18
N LYS A 29 -4.09 8.04 -12.44
CA LYS A 29 -3.42 9.15 -13.14
C LYS A 29 -3.73 10.49 -12.49
N GLU A 30 -4.95 10.71 -11.99
CA GLU A 30 -5.31 11.92 -11.25
C GLU A 30 -4.52 12.01 -9.93
N ARG A 31 -4.55 10.97 -9.10
CA ARG A 31 -3.87 10.94 -7.80
C ARG A 31 -2.35 11.01 -7.93
N ALA A 32 -1.78 10.46 -8.99
CA ALA A 32 -0.35 10.56 -9.26
C ALA A 32 0.15 12.01 -9.48
N LYS A 33 -0.74 12.95 -9.82
CA LYS A 33 -0.40 14.39 -9.91
C LYS A 33 -0.16 14.99 -8.53
N GLU A 34 -0.76 14.43 -7.50
CA GLU A 34 -0.50 14.80 -6.11
C GLU A 34 0.77 14.09 -5.63
N GLY A 35 1.90 14.79 -5.72
CA GLY A 35 3.16 14.26 -5.20
C GLY A 35 3.15 14.12 -3.67
N HIS A 36 3.95 13.18 -3.17
CA HIS A 36 4.24 13.06 -1.74
C HIS A 36 5.74 13.18 -1.51
N ARG A 37 6.16 13.98 -0.54
CA ARG A 37 7.55 14.04 -0.08
C ARG A 37 7.76 13.11 1.12
N TRP A 38 7.28 11.88 1.00
CA TRP A 38 7.43 10.88 2.05
C TRP A 38 8.90 10.48 2.19
N ARG A 39 9.38 10.46 3.42
CA ARG A 39 10.70 9.97 3.82
C ARG A 39 10.50 9.22 5.11
N ASN A 40 11.24 8.12 5.28
CA ASN A 40 11.27 7.42 6.54
C ASN A 40 11.70 8.39 7.64
N PRO A 41 11.02 8.41 8.81
CA PRO A 41 11.47 9.20 9.94
C PRO A 41 12.87 8.73 10.33
N ILE A 42 13.79 9.67 10.56
CA ILE A 42 15.15 9.34 11.02
C ILE A 42 15.12 9.28 12.54
N TRP A 43 15.38 8.10 13.08
CA TRP A 43 15.53 7.89 14.50
C TRP A 43 17.01 7.86 14.89
N ARG A 44 17.32 8.40 16.07
CA ARG A 44 18.67 8.39 16.62
C ARG A 44 18.64 7.95 18.07
N HIS A 45 19.63 7.16 18.46
CA HIS A 45 19.88 6.85 19.86
C HIS A 45 20.41 8.08 20.60
N LYS A 46 20.48 8.00 21.94
CA LYS A 46 20.92 9.13 22.79
C LYS A 46 22.35 9.59 22.49
N ASP A 47 23.18 8.70 21.95
CA ASP A 47 24.56 8.97 21.53
C ASP A 47 24.68 9.53 20.10
N GLY A 48 23.55 9.74 19.42
CA GLY A 48 23.47 10.29 18.07
C GLY A 48 23.63 9.26 16.94
N SER A 49 23.92 8.00 17.26
CA SER A 49 23.96 6.91 16.28
C SER A 49 22.58 6.66 15.67
N PHE A 50 22.55 6.18 14.43
CA PHE A 50 21.30 5.87 13.73
C PHE A 50 20.59 4.69 14.40
N ALA A 51 19.29 4.83 14.63
CA ALA A 51 18.42 3.71 14.98
C ALA A 51 17.76 3.19 13.70
N GLU A 52 17.75 1.87 13.57
CA GLU A 52 17.06 1.16 12.47
C GLU A 52 15.53 1.22 12.67
N TRP A 53 14.79 1.03 11.57
CA TRP A 53 13.35 1.25 11.50
C TRP A 53 12.59 -0.07 11.48
#